data_AF-A0A4Q5R0Z9-F1
#
_entry.id   AF-A0A4Q5R0Z9-F1
#
_cell.length_a   1.000
_cell.length_b   1.000
_cell.length_c   1.000
_cell.angle_alpha   90.00
_cell.angle_beta   90.00
_cell.angle_gamma   90.00
#
_symmetry.space_group_name_H-M   'P 1'
#
loop_
_entity.id
_entity.type
_entity.pdbx_description
1 polymer ?
#
loop_
_entity_poly.entity_id
_entity_poly.type
_entity_poly.pdbx_seq_one_letter_code
_entity_poly.pdbx_strand_id
1 'polypeptide(L)'
;MKKILKHVSFLALSLVAGAPVAQAQRPAKAGPTAAELRKNFARLAAGTEGESEAFINLMNTTPRRLVAYLKTHELSAAGATNLNINLSASPRDAAHLKVFTYSYDSGGTRGTVHRPVLQWRRAAGQRFAYVPFEECDFTEIHQLASPGRFPATGKTCGRGWQAGESP
;
A
#
# COMPACT_ATOMS: atom_id res chain seq x y z
N MET A 1 -25.58 25.80 -67.71
CA MET A 1 -24.38 26.67 -67.72
C MET A 1 -23.44 26.25 -66.60
N LYS A 2 -22.15 26.13 -66.94
CA LYS A 2 -21.01 25.73 -66.09
C LYS A 2 -20.73 26.74 -64.97
N LYS A 3 -20.21 26.27 -63.84
CA LYS A 3 -18.85 26.61 -63.33
C LYS A 3 -18.47 25.72 -62.14
N ILE A 4 -17.43 24.92 -62.35
CA ILE A 4 -16.73 24.10 -61.35
C ILE A 4 -15.57 24.97 -60.85
N LEU A 5 -15.52 25.27 -59.55
CA LEU A 5 -14.41 25.96 -58.93
C LEU A 5 -13.52 24.94 -58.22
N LYS A 6 -12.36 24.64 -58.83
CA LYS A 6 -11.28 23.88 -58.22
C LYS A 6 -10.54 24.78 -57.25
N HIS A 7 -10.34 24.35 -56.00
CA HIS A 7 -9.31 24.90 -55.12
C HIS A 7 -8.37 23.76 -54.74
N VAL A 8 -7.13 23.89 -55.22
CA VAL A 8 -5.98 23.07 -54.90
C VAL A 8 -5.30 23.74 -53.73
N SER A 9 -5.34 23.13 -52.56
CA SER A 9 -4.54 23.57 -51.42
C SER A 9 -3.31 22.67 -51.29
N PHE A 10 -2.15 23.27 -51.49
CA PHE A 10 -0.83 22.68 -51.29
C PHE A 10 -0.60 22.40 -49.80
N LEU A 11 -0.34 21.13 -49.46
CA LEU A 11 0.17 20.71 -48.16
C LEU A 11 1.70 20.73 -48.21
N ALA A 12 2.31 21.76 -47.64
CA ALA A 12 3.75 21.79 -47.36
C ALA A 12 4.00 20.99 -46.07
N LEU A 13 4.46 19.75 -46.22
CA LEU A 13 4.82 18.85 -45.13
C LEU A 13 6.28 19.08 -44.74
N SER A 14 6.54 20.00 -43.81
CA SER A 14 7.87 20.15 -43.20
C SER A 14 8.08 19.06 -42.14
N LEU A 15 8.70 17.94 -42.53
CA LEU A 15 9.25 16.96 -41.58
C LEU A 15 10.47 17.57 -40.89
N VAL A 16 10.28 18.19 -39.73
CA VAL A 16 11.38 18.40 -38.78
C VAL A 16 11.58 17.09 -38.04
N ALA A 17 12.56 16.30 -38.46
CA ALA A 17 12.99 15.11 -37.77
C ALA A 17 13.64 15.52 -36.43
N GLY A 18 12.82 15.64 -35.39
CA GLY A 18 13.31 15.75 -34.02
C GLY A 18 13.99 14.43 -33.65
N ALA A 19 15.31 14.45 -33.50
CA ALA A 19 16.06 13.33 -32.96
C ALA A 19 15.45 12.98 -31.58
N PRO A 20 15.05 11.72 -31.33
CA PRO A 20 14.59 11.34 -30.01
C PRO A 20 15.77 11.50 -29.05
N VAL A 21 15.68 12.49 -28.17
CA VAL A 21 16.56 12.58 -27.01
C VAL A 21 16.21 11.37 -26.16
N ALA A 22 16.98 10.30 -26.30
CA ALA A 22 16.91 9.14 -25.42
C ALA A 22 17.31 9.61 -24.02
N GLN A 23 16.33 10.07 -23.24
CA GLN A 23 16.50 10.24 -21.81
C GLN A 23 16.82 8.86 -21.27
N ALA A 24 18.09 8.65 -20.89
CA ALA A 24 18.52 7.48 -20.17
C ALA A 24 17.60 7.31 -18.97
N GLN A 25 16.65 6.38 -19.06
CA GLN A 25 15.77 6.03 -17.95
C GLN A 25 16.69 5.54 -16.84
N ARG A 26 16.86 6.36 -15.80
CA ARG A 26 17.55 5.93 -14.58
C ARG A 26 16.90 4.59 -14.18
N PRO A 27 17.67 3.52 -13.99
CA PRO A 27 17.10 2.24 -13.58
C PRO A 27 16.27 2.49 -12.33
N ALA A 28 15.00 2.10 -12.38
CA ALA A 28 14.11 2.26 -11.24
C ALA A 28 14.78 1.62 -10.02
N LYS A 29 14.90 2.38 -8.93
CA LYS A 29 15.47 1.86 -7.69
C LYS A 29 14.73 0.57 -7.33
N ALA A 30 15.47 -0.52 -7.17
CA ALA A 30 14.89 -1.81 -6.84
C ALA A 30 14.01 -1.66 -5.58
N GLY A 31 12.76 -2.15 -5.68
CA GLY A 31 11.84 -2.16 -4.56
C GLY A 31 12.37 -3.05 -3.42
N PRO A 32 11.82 -2.90 -2.20
CA PRO A 32 12.19 -3.77 -1.09
C PRO A 32 11.85 -5.23 -1.42
N THR A 33 12.69 -6.16 -0.99
CA THR A 33 12.49 -7.59 -1.17
C THR A 33 11.75 -8.22 0.01
N ALA A 34 11.14 -9.39 -0.21
CA ALA A 34 10.51 -10.17 0.86
C ALA A 34 11.51 -10.55 1.97
N ALA A 35 12.76 -10.88 1.61
CA ALA A 35 13.79 -11.26 2.56
C ALA A 35 14.20 -10.09 3.48
N GLU A 36 14.35 -8.88 2.92
CA GLU A 36 14.63 -7.67 3.69
C GLU A 36 13.47 -7.33 4.64
N LEU A 37 12.22 -7.43 4.16
CA LEU A 37 11.05 -7.20 5.00
C LEU A 37 10.96 -8.21 6.14
N ARG A 38 11.14 -9.50 5.86
CA ARG A 38 11.17 -10.56 6.89
C ARG A 38 12.23 -10.27 7.96
N LYS A 39 13.43 -9.87 7.55
CA LYS A 39 14.51 -9.49 8.47
C LYS A 39 14.11 -8.30 9.35
N ASN A 40 13.49 -7.27 8.76
CA ASN A 40 13.04 -6.10 9.50
C ASN A 40 11.93 -6.45 10.51
N PHE A 41 10.93 -7.24 10.12
CA PHE A 41 9.86 -7.64 11.03
C PHE A 41 10.34 -8.57 12.13
N ALA A 42 11.29 -9.46 11.88
CA ALA A 42 11.94 -10.25 12.93
C ALA A 42 12.65 -9.35 13.96
N ARG A 43 13.32 -8.28 13.51
CA ARG A 43 13.96 -7.30 14.40
C ARG A 43 12.96 -6.46 15.18
N LEU A 44 11.83 -6.08 14.57
CA LEU A 44 10.76 -5.36 15.28
C LEU A 44 10.13 -6.24 16.36
N ALA A 45 9.84 -7.51 16.04
CA ALA A 45 9.22 -8.44 16.99
C ALA A 45 10.14 -8.79 18.17
N ALA A 46 11.45 -8.72 17.98
CA ALA A 46 12.44 -9.02 19.03
C ALA A 46 12.93 -7.78 19.79
N GLY A 47 12.59 -6.57 19.34
CA GLY A 47 13.05 -5.32 19.93
C GLY A 47 11.93 -4.58 20.66
N THR A 48 12.33 -3.45 21.25
CA THR A 48 11.49 -2.68 22.15
C THR A 48 11.42 -1.21 21.72
N GLU A 49 10.22 -0.62 21.71
CA GLU A 49 10.01 0.79 21.39
C GLU A 49 10.86 1.70 22.28
N GLY A 50 11.55 2.66 21.64
CA GLY A 50 12.42 3.61 22.33
C GLY A 50 13.77 3.07 22.79
N GLU A 51 14.11 1.80 22.54
CA GLU A 51 15.37 1.20 22.99
C GLU A 51 16.61 1.83 22.32
N SER A 52 16.46 2.33 21.08
CA SER A 52 17.55 2.93 20.31
C SER A 52 17.04 3.74 19.13
N GLU A 53 17.86 4.68 18.63
CA GLU A 53 17.60 5.38 17.37
C GLU A 53 17.46 4.42 16.19
N ALA A 54 18.23 3.32 16.20
CA ALA A 54 18.16 2.29 15.18
C ALA A 54 16.78 1.61 15.15
N PHE A 55 16.19 1.35 16.32
CA PHE A 55 14.84 0.79 16.42
C PHE A 55 13.78 1.79 15.96
N ILE A 56 13.88 3.06 16.38
CA ILE A 56 12.98 4.14 15.93
C ILE A 56 13.02 4.25 14.40
N ASN A 57 14.21 4.23 13.80
CA ASN A 57 14.38 4.24 12.35
C ASN A 57 13.77 2.99 11.69
N LEU A 58 13.91 1.82 12.31
CA LEU A 58 13.31 0.58 11.82
C LEU A 58 11.77 0.66 11.82
N MET A 59 11.16 1.17 12.90
CA MET A 59 9.72 1.39 13.02
C MET A 59 9.21 2.36 11.95
N ASN A 60 9.95 3.42 11.66
CA ASN A 60 9.54 4.43 10.67
C ASN A 60 9.70 3.99 9.22
N THR A 61 10.72 3.17 8.92
CA THR A 61 11.07 2.81 7.54
C THR A 61 10.43 1.50 7.08
N THR A 62 10.27 0.52 7.96
CA THR A 62 9.71 -0.80 7.62
C THR A 62 8.29 -0.73 7.05
N PRO A 63 7.36 0.06 7.61
CA PRO A 63 5.99 0.14 7.09
C PRO A 63 5.93 0.76 5.71
N ARG A 64 6.78 1.77 5.44
CA ARG A 64 6.91 2.40 4.11
C ARG A 64 7.43 1.40 3.07
N ARG A 65 8.40 0.56 3.46
CA ARG A 65 8.90 -0.52 2.60
C ARG A 65 7.83 -1.58 2.35
N LEU A 66 7.06 -1.96 3.38
CA LEU A 66 5.96 -2.90 3.22
C LEU A 66 4.89 -2.34 2.27
N VAL A 67 4.52 -1.07 2.38
CA VAL A 67 3.61 -0.40 1.43
C VAL A 67 4.14 -0.46 0.00
N ALA A 68 5.42 -0.16 -0.21
CA ALA A 68 6.03 -0.23 -1.54
C ALA A 68 5.99 -1.66 -2.10
N TYR A 69 6.22 -2.68 -1.26
CA TYR A 69 6.13 -4.09 -1.64
C TYR A 69 4.69 -4.50 -2.00
N LEU A 70 3.71 -4.15 -1.16
CA LEU A 70 2.29 -4.47 -1.35
C LEU A 70 1.66 -3.78 -2.56
N LYS A 71 2.22 -2.65 -3.03
CA LYS A 71 1.76 -2.02 -4.28
C LYS A 71 2.08 -2.86 -5.52
N THR A 72 3.07 -3.75 -5.44
CA THR A 72 3.51 -4.58 -6.59
C THR A 72 3.26 -6.06 -6.39
N HIS A 73 3.07 -6.52 -5.15
CA HIS A 73 2.86 -7.93 -4.81
C HIS A 73 1.53 -8.15 -4.11
N GLU A 74 0.81 -9.19 -4.51
CA GLU A 74 -0.34 -9.66 -3.73
C GLU A 74 0.14 -10.64 -2.66
N LEU A 75 -0.31 -10.44 -1.42
CA LEU A 75 0.05 -11.30 -0.32
C LEU A 75 -1.12 -12.23 0.05
N SER A 76 -0.82 -13.52 0.19
CA SER A 76 -1.69 -14.52 0.81
C SER A 76 -1.43 -14.58 2.32
N ALA A 77 -2.28 -15.29 3.07
CA ALA A 77 -2.05 -15.54 4.49
C ALA A 77 -0.68 -16.23 4.72
N ALA A 78 -0.35 -17.27 3.96
CA ALA A 78 0.95 -17.96 4.05
C ALA A 78 2.12 -17.01 3.71
N GLY A 79 1.95 -16.16 2.70
CA GLY A 79 2.94 -15.13 2.38
C GLY A 79 3.16 -14.14 3.54
N ALA A 80 2.10 -13.81 4.27
CA ALA A 80 2.14 -12.87 5.39
C ALA A 80 2.92 -13.49 6.54
N THR A 81 2.58 -14.73 6.90
CA THR A 81 3.32 -15.51 7.89
C THR A 81 4.80 -15.62 7.53
N ASN A 82 5.13 -15.83 6.25
CA ASN A 82 6.53 -15.87 5.79
C ASN A 82 7.27 -14.53 5.98
N LEU A 83 6.57 -13.40 5.99
CA LEU A 83 7.13 -12.08 6.32
C LEU A 83 7.14 -11.78 7.82
N ASN A 84 6.67 -12.69 8.67
CA ASN A 84 6.45 -12.48 10.10
C ASN A 84 5.40 -11.40 10.41
N ILE A 85 4.33 -11.35 9.61
CA ILE A 85 3.15 -10.50 9.83
C ILE A 85 1.88 -11.35 9.69
N ASN A 86 0.76 -10.87 10.26
CA ASN A 86 -0.52 -11.58 10.22
C ASN A 86 -1.43 -10.99 9.14
N LEU A 87 -2.27 -11.80 8.50
CA LEU A 87 -3.45 -11.33 7.77
C LEU A 87 -4.61 -11.29 8.77
N SER A 88 -4.86 -10.12 9.38
CA SER A 88 -5.86 -9.98 10.44
C SER A 88 -7.30 -9.92 9.93
N ALA A 89 -7.52 -9.34 8.74
CA ALA A 89 -8.85 -9.31 8.13
C ALA A 89 -8.80 -9.36 6.60
N SER A 90 -9.77 -10.06 5.99
CA SER A 90 -9.97 -10.09 4.55
C SER A 90 -11.43 -10.38 4.21
N PRO A 91 -12.26 -9.36 3.93
CA PRO A 91 -13.62 -9.57 3.43
C PRO A 91 -13.59 -10.23 2.06
N ARG A 92 -14.61 -11.05 1.78
CA ARG A 92 -14.87 -11.61 0.46
C ARG A 92 -15.61 -10.60 -0.41
N ASP A 93 -15.02 -9.43 -0.62
CA ASP A 93 -15.62 -8.37 -1.43
C ASP A 93 -14.87 -8.06 -2.73
N ALA A 94 -15.52 -7.29 -3.60
CA ALA A 94 -14.96 -6.86 -4.89
C ALA A 94 -13.77 -5.89 -4.73
N ALA A 95 -13.61 -5.26 -3.56
CA ALA A 95 -12.48 -4.37 -3.28
C ALA A 95 -11.21 -5.16 -2.90
N HIS A 96 -11.36 -6.45 -2.56
CA HIS A 96 -10.28 -7.33 -2.13
C HIS A 96 -9.42 -6.69 -1.04
N LEU A 97 -10.06 -5.98 -0.11
CA LEU A 97 -9.35 -5.33 1.00
C LEU A 97 -8.74 -6.42 1.89
N LYS A 98 -7.49 -6.24 2.26
CA LYS A 98 -6.74 -7.09 3.20
C LYS A 98 -6.10 -6.17 4.23
N VAL A 99 -6.22 -6.55 5.50
CA VAL A 99 -5.51 -5.90 6.60
C VAL A 99 -4.44 -6.85 7.09
N PHE A 100 -3.20 -6.41 6.99
CA PHE A 100 -2.06 -7.09 7.57
C PHE A 100 -1.67 -6.39 8.87
N THR A 101 -1.29 -7.12 9.90
CA THR A 101 -0.85 -6.55 11.17
C THR A 101 0.54 -7.07 11.51
N TYR A 102 1.43 -6.16 11.93
CA TYR A 102 2.69 -6.50 12.58
C TYR A 102 2.67 -5.94 14.00
N SER A 103 3.54 -6.47 14.86
CA SER A 103 3.60 -6.04 16.26
C SER A 103 5.04 -5.92 16.76
N TYR A 104 5.21 -5.17 17.85
CA TYR A 104 6.45 -5.00 18.59
C TYR A 104 6.13 -4.68 20.06
N ASP A 105 7.10 -4.84 20.95
CA ASP A 105 6.94 -4.50 22.37
C ASP A 105 7.11 -2.99 22.58
N SER A 106 6.25 -2.36 23.39
CA SER A 106 6.37 -0.95 23.76
C SER A 106 7.45 -0.68 24.81
N GLY A 107 7.96 -1.70 25.50
CA GLY A 107 8.95 -1.57 26.59
C GLY A 107 8.41 -1.02 27.90
N GLY A 108 7.08 -0.97 28.05
CA GLY A 108 6.43 -0.36 29.20
C GLY A 108 5.05 -0.96 29.46
N THR A 109 4.20 -0.25 30.18
CA THR A 109 2.88 -0.77 30.60
C THR A 109 1.88 -0.92 29.46
N ARG A 110 2.16 -0.36 28.26
CA ARG A 110 1.32 -0.54 27.06
C ARG A 110 1.42 -1.97 26.50
N GLY A 111 2.51 -2.70 26.77
CA GLY A 111 2.72 -4.06 26.29
C GLY A 111 2.93 -4.11 24.78
N THR A 112 2.28 -5.04 24.10
CA THR A 112 2.42 -5.23 22.64
C THR A 112 1.66 -4.16 21.86
N VAL A 113 2.36 -3.49 20.95
CA VAL A 113 1.79 -2.53 19.99
C VAL A 113 1.49 -3.26 18.69
N HIS A 114 0.26 -3.14 18.20
CA HIS A 114 -0.18 -3.69 16.91
C HIS A 114 -0.32 -2.58 15.88
N ARG A 115 0.24 -2.78 14.69
CA ARG A 115 0.23 -1.80 13.60
C ARG A 115 -0.36 -2.42 12.33
N PRO A 116 -1.49 -1.92 11.84
CA PRO A 116 -2.11 -2.42 10.62
C PRO A 116 -1.43 -1.84 9.36
N VAL A 117 -1.56 -2.56 8.25
CA VAL A 117 -1.24 -2.15 6.90
C VAL A 117 -2.32 -2.68 5.97
N LEU A 118 -2.95 -1.78 5.23
CA LEU A 118 -4.05 -2.08 4.33
C LEU A 118 -3.49 -2.35 2.92
N GLN A 119 -4.07 -3.32 2.23
CA GLN A 119 -3.88 -3.55 0.79
C GLN A 119 -5.24 -3.74 0.14
N TRP A 120 -5.47 -3.12 -1.02
CA TRP A 120 -6.69 -3.36 -1.80
C TRP A 120 -6.43 -3.26 -3.30
N ARG A 121 -7.40 -3.72 -4.09
CA ARG A 121 -7.36 -3.66 -5.56
C ARG A 121 -8.61 -2.95 -6.07
N ARG A 122 -8.45 -1.94 -6.93
CA ARG A 122 -9.59 -1.33 -7.63
C ARG A 122 -10.02 -2.20 -8.82
N ALA A 123 -11.24 -1.97 -9.33
CA ALA A 123 -11.78 -2.71 -10.48
C ALA A 123 -10.85 -2.73 -11.71
N ALA A 124 -10.05 -1.68 -11.92
CA ALA A 124 -9.05 -1.59 -12.99
C ALA A 124 -7.79 -2.46 -12.75
N GLY A 125 -7.75 -3.28 -11.71
CA GLY A 125 -6.62 -4.16 -11.39
C GLY A 125 -5.45 -3.49 -10.64
N GLN A 126 -5.47 -2.16 -10.51
CA GLN A 126 -4.43 -1.42 -9.79
C GLN A 126 -4.47 -1.74 -8.29
N ARG A 127 -3.29 -2.07 -7.73
CA ARG A 127 -3.09 -2.32 -6.30
C ARG A 127 -2.70 -1.05 -5.56
N PHE A 128 -3.19 -0.95 -4.35
CA PHE A 128 -2.88 0.13 -3.41
C PHE A 128 -2.52 -0.47 -2.06
N ALA A 129 -1.73 0.28 -1.30
CA ALA A 129 -1.42 -0.05 0.07
C ALA A 129 -1.22 1.21 0.91
N TYR A 130 -1.58 1.14 2.18
CA TYR A 130 -1.57 2.27 3.11
C TYR A 130 -1.30 1.81 4.54
N VAL A 131 -0.57 2.62 5.31
CA VAL A 131 -0.34 2.41 6.76
C VAL A 131 -1.09 3.54 7.47
N PRO A 132 -2.18 3.25 8.19
CA PRO A 132 -2.84 4.26 9.00
C PRO A 132 -2.00 4.55 10.24
N PHE A 133 -2.22 5.70 10.88
CA PHE A 133 -1.47 6.10 12.07
C PHE A 133 -1.87 5.35 13.36
N GLU A 134 -2.71 4.33 13.22
CA GLU A 134 -3.36 3.64 14.33
C GLU A 134 -2.47 2.60 15.00
N GLU A 135 -2.74 2.34 16.28
CA GLU A 135 -2.10 1.32 17.12
C GLU A 135 -3.14 0.32 17.63
N CYS A 136 -3.85 -0.32 16.70
CA CYS A 136 -4.94 -1.23 17.04
C CYS A 136 -4.87 -2.47 16.15
N ASP A 137 -5.45 -3.56 16.65
CA ASP A 137 -5.73 -4.72 15.82
C ASP A 137 -7.10 -4.58 15.15
N PHE A 138 -7.19 -5.13 13.96
CA PHE A 138 -8.32 -5.03 13.05
C PHE A 138 -8.79 -6.44 12.75
N THR A 139 -9.83 -6.88 13.45
CA THR A 139 -10.35 -8.25 13.32
C THR A 139 -11.40 -8.35 12.22
N GLU A 140 -12.06 -7.25 11.88
CA GLU A 140 -13.21 -7.24 10.99
C GLU A 140 -13.23 -6.03 10.05
N ILE A 141 -13.79 -6.25 8.86
CA ILE A 141 -14.08 -5.20 7.88
C ILE A 141 -15.57 -5.30 7.54
N HIS A 142 -16.29 -4.21 7.75
CA HIS A 142 -17.69 -4.06 7.40
C HIS A 142 -17.82 -3.25 6.11
N GLN A 143 -18.61 -3.75 5.18
CA GLN A 143 -19.00 -2.96 4.02
C GLN A 143 -19.96 -1.86 4.44
N LEU A 144 -19.76 -0.66 3.90
CA LEU A 144 -20.75 0.41 4.03
C LEU A 144 -21.91 0.14 3.07
N ALA A 145 -23.13 0.40 3.53
CA ALA A 145 -24.35 0.17 2.76
C ALA A 145 -24.46 1.00 1.47
N SER A 146 -23.63 2.05 1.32
CA SER A 146 -23.63 2.94 0.18
C SER A 146 -22.53 2.58 -0.83
N PRO A 147 -22.88 2.38 -2.12
CA PRO A 147 -21.88 2.20 -3.18
C PRO A 147 -20.93 3.42 -3.24
N GLY A 148 -19.62 3.15 -3.33
CA GLY A 148 -18.61 4.19 -3.53
C GLY A 148 -17.92 4.74 -2.28
N ARG A 149 -18.29 4.29 -1.07
CA ARG A 149 -17.52 4.57 0.16
C ARG A 149 -16.58 3.39 0.48
N PHE A 150 -15.40 3.70 1.01
CA PHE A 150 -14.44 2.69 1.47
C PHE A 150 -15.03 1.88 2.65
N PRO A 151 -14.67 0.58 2.79
CA PRO A 151 -15.18 -0.25 3.89
C PRO A 151 -14.85 0.38 5.26
N ALA A 152 -15.79 0.30 6.20
CA ALA A 152 -15.53 0.65 7.59
C ALA A 152 -14.83 -0.52 8.27
N THR A 153 -13.73 -0.25 8.95
CA THR A 153 -13.00 -1.26 9.70
C THR A 153 -13.43 -1.27 11.16
N GLY A 154 -13.77 -2.45 11.69
CA GLY A 154 -13.96 -2.63 13.13
C GLY A 154 -12.59 -2.67 13.83
N LYS A 155 -12.38 -1.81 14.84
CA LYS A 155 -11.12 -1.74 15.59
C LYS A 155 -11.37 -2.16 17.03
N THR A 156 -10.46 -2.98 17.58
CA THR A 156 -10.33 -3.19 19.02
C THR A 156 -9.04 -2.54 19.49
N CYS A 157 -9.15 -1.33 20.04
CA CYS A 157 -8.07 -0.65 20.74
C CYS A 157 -8.34 -0.85 22.24
N GLY A 158 -7.32 -1.18 23.04
CA GLY A 158 -7.45 -1.57 24.45
C GLY A 158 -8.63 -0.91 25.19
N ARG A 159 -9.70 -1.69 25.39
CA ARG A 159 -10.97 -1.38 26.10
C ARG A 159 -12.08 -0.61 25.35
N GLY A 160 -12.32 -0.88 24.08
CA GLY A 160 -13.62 -0.55 23.48
C GLY A 160 -13.65 -0.63 21.95
N TRP A 161 -14.83 -0.97 21.41
CA TRP A 161 -15.12 -0.94 19.98
C TRP A 161 -15.32 0.51 19.54
N GLN A 162 -14.62 0.96 18.50
CA GLN A 162 -14.83 2.27 17.87
C GLN A 162 -14.93 2.11 16.35
N ALA A 163 -16.01 2.63 15.77
CA ALA A 163 -16.14 2.75 14.33
C ALA A 163 -15.26 3.92 13.85
N GLY A 164 -14.22 3.62 13.06
CA GLY A 164 -13.38 4.65 12.43
C GLY A 164 -13.82 4.91 10.99
N GLU A 165 -14.08 6.17 10.65
CA GLU A 165 -14.23 6.61 9.26
C GLU A 165 -12.84 6.71 8.61
N SER A 166 -12.67 6.16 7.41
CA SER A 166 -11.43 6.36 6.62
C SER A 166 -11.48 7.71 5.88
N PRO A 167 -10.33 8.41 5.73
CA PRO A 167 -10.23 9.67 4.99
C PRO A 167 -10.42 9.51 3.47
#